data_AF-A0A257AU21-F1
#
_entry.id   AF-A0A257AU21-F1
#
_cell.length_a   1.000
_cell.length_b   1.000
_cell.length_c   1.000
_cell.angle_alpha   90.00
_cell.angle_beta   90.00
_cell.angle_gamma   90.00
#
_symmetry.space_group_name_H-M   'P 1'
#
loop_
_entity.id
_entity.type
_entity.pdbx_description
1 polymer ?
#
loop_
_entity_poly.entity_id
_entity_poly.type
_entity_poly.pdbx_seq_one_letter_code
_entity_poly.pdbx_strand_id
1 'polypeptide(L)'
;HEVAQKKTQADYNARVAAGKNALEAGRFADAAREFTAALLLIPDGAEAREGQRAAEAKLAAAANREKADQAVRDLVQAAKADLAATRFNQAIAQLEQALRLAPGD
;
A
#
# COMPACT_ATOMS: atom_id res chain seq x y z
N HIS A 1 14.13 -20.38 33.53
CA HIS A 1 14.39 -20.07 32.11
C HIS A 1 13.14 -20.12 31.22
N GLU A 2 12.03 -20.75 31.62
CA GLU A 2 10.80 -20.86 30.80
C GLU A 2 9.97 -19.57 30.68
N VAL A 3 10.07 -18.65 31.64
CA VAL A 3 9.26 -17.42 31.67
C VAL A 3 9.60 -16.46 30.52
N ALA A 4 10.88 -16.41 30.13
CA ALA A 4 11.35 -15.57 29.03
C ALA A 4 10.79 -16.03 27.67
N GLN A 5 10.79 -17.35 27.41
CA GLN A 5 10.25 -17.89 26.16
C GLN A 5 8.73 -17.73 26.05
N LYS A 6 7.98 -17.93 27.15
CA LYS A 6 6.52 -17.70 27.14
C LYS A 6 6.16 -16.24 26.88
N LYS A 7 6.93 -15.30 27.44
CA LYS A 7 6.73 -13.86 27.20
C LYS A 7 7.02 -13.50 25.74
N THR A 8 8.12 -13.98 25.17
CA THR A 8 8.44 -13.79 23.75
C THR A 8 7.35 -14.33 22.82
N GLN A 9 6.75 -15.49 23.13
CA GLN A 9 5.64 -16.04 22.35
C GLN A 9 4.36 -15.21 22.45
N ALA A 10 4.02 -14.73 23.65
CA ALA A 10 2.86 -13.87 23.84
C ALA A 10 3.02 -12.53 23.12
N ASP A 11 4.21 -11.93 23.23
CA ASP A 11 4.55 -10.68 22.54
C ASP A 11 4.53 -10.88 21.01
N TYR A 12 5.07 -12.01 20.50
CA TYR A 12 4.98 -12.37 19.09
C TYR A 12 3.52 -12.46 18.62
N ASN A 13 2.67 -13.19 19.34
CA ASN A 13 1.26 -13.36 18.97
C ASN A 13 0.53 -12.01 18.97
N ALA A 14 0.82 -11.14 19.94
CA ALA A 14 0.23 -9.80 20.01
C ALA A 14 0.64 -8.91 18.82
N ARG A 15 1.93 -8.94 18.45
CA ARG A 15 2.46 -8.23 17.27
C ARG A 15 1.82 -8.73 15.98
N VAL A 16 1.69 -10.04 15.83
CA VAL A 16 1.06 -10.63 14.64
C VAL A 16 -0.42 -10.26 14.54
N ALA A 17 -1.16 -10.28 15.66
CA ALA A 17 -2.56 -9.85 15.69
C ALA A 17 -2.70 -8.35 15.35
N ALA A 18 -1.83 -7.50 15.89
CA ALA A 18 -1.81 -6.07 15.58
C ALA A 18 -1.52 -5.83 14.08
N GLY A 19 -0.58 -6.58 13.50
CA GLY A 19 -0.26 -6.53 12.08
C GLY A 19 -1.45 -6.93 11.19
N LYS A 20 -2.17 -8.00 11.56
CA LYS A 20 -3.39 -8.43 10.85
C LYS A 20 -4.49 -7.37 10.90
N ASN A 21 -4.77 -6.80 12.08
CA ASN A 21 -5.74 -5.72 12.21
C ASN A 21 -5.34 -4.46 11.42
N ALA A 22 -4.04 -4.15 11.36
CA ALA A 22 -3.54 -3.06 10.54
C ALA A 22 -3.71 -3.33 9.03
N LEU A 23 -3.52 -4.56 8.56
CA LEU A 23 -3.81 -4.97 7.18
C LEU A 23 -5.29 -4.77 6.84
N GLU A 24 -6.18 -5.25 7.69
CA GLU A 24 -7.63 -5.14 7.50
C GLU A 24 -8.10 -3.68 7.50
N ALA A 25 -7.47 -2.84 8.32
CA ALA A 25 -7.70 -1.40 8.36
C ALA A 25 -7.06 -0.62 7.19
N GLY A 26 -6.38 -1.28 6.25
CA GLY A 26 -5.66 -0.63 5.14
C GLY A 26 -4.39 0.12 5.55
N ARG A 27 -3.96 -0.01 6.82
CA ARG A 27 -2.74 0.60 7.37
C ARG A 27 -1.54 -0.27 7.09
N PHE A 28 -1.23 -0.46 5.80
CA PHE A 28 -0.21 -1.43 5.35
C PHE A 28 1.20 -1.13 5.89
N ALA A 29 1.56 0.14 6.08
CA ALA A 29 2.84 0.52 6.67
C ALA A 29 2.95 0.12 8.15
N ASP A 30 1.89 0.30 8.94
CA ASP A 30 1.84 -0.15 10.33
C ASP A 30 1.86 -1.68 10.41
N ALA A 31 1.12 -2.35 9.53
CA ALA A 31 1.12 -3.81 9.45
C ALA A 31 2.53 -4.37 9.21
N ALA A 32 3.26 -3.85 8.22
CA ALA A 32 4.61 -4.28 7.93
C ALA A 32 5.55 -4.09 9.14
N ARG A 33 5.40 -2.99 9.88
CA ARG A 33 6.18 -2.73 11.11
C ARG A 33 5.87 -3.75 12.21
N GLU A 34 4.59 -4.05 12.46
CA GLU A 34 4.19 -5.00 13.49
C GLU A 34 4.66 -6.43 13.16
N PHE A 35 4.56 -6.86 11.91
CA PHE A 35 5.09 -8.17 11.49
C PHE A 35 6.62 -8.23 11.55
N THR A 36 7.32 -7.15 11.21
CA THR A 36 8.78 -7.08 11.36
C THR A 36 9.17 -7.19 12.83
N ALA A 37 8.47 -6.49 13.72
CA ALA A 37 8.67 -6.59 15.17
C ALA A 37 8.39 -8.01 15.69
N ALA A 38 7.38 -8.71 15.16
CA ALA A 38 7.14 -10.12 15.47
C ALA A 38 8.33 -10.99 15.03
N LEU A 39 8.88 -10.80 13.83
CA LEU A 39 10.03 -11.56 13.33
C LEU A 39 11.32 -11.30 14.09
N LEU A 40 11.48 -10.13 14.71
CA LEU A 40 12.60 -9.87 15.62
C LEU A 40 12.51 -10.70 16.91
N LEU A 41 11.28 -11.06 17.34
CA LEU A 41 11.05 -11.92 18.50
C LEU A 41 11.18 -13.40 18.14
N ILE A 42 10.60 -13.80 17.01
CA ILE A 42 10.64 -15.17 16.50
C ILE A 42 10.99 -15.12 15.01
N PRO A 43 12.29 -15.21 14.67
CA PRO A 43 12.77 -15.14 13.30
C PRO A 43 12.23 -16.24 12.39
N ASP A 44 11.78 -17.37 12.95
CA ASP A 44 11.17 -18.51 12.26
C ASP A 44 9.63 -18.45 12.20
N GLY A 45 9.01 -17.36 12.64
CA GLY A 45 7.56 -17.15 12.60
C GLY A 45 6.99 -17.09 11.19
N ALA A 46 6.42 -18.21 10.70
CA ALA A 46 5.85 -18.29 9.36
C ALA A 46 4.69 -17.30 9.15
N GLU A 47 3.83 -17.16 10.16
CA GLU A 47 2.66 -16.25 10.11
C GLU A 47 3.09 -14.78 9.99
N ALA A 48 4.11 -14.36 10.75
CA ALA A 48 4.64 -13.00 10.66
C ALA A 48 5.34 -12.74 9.32
N ARG A 49 6.07 -13.73 8.76
CA ARG A 49 6.69 -13.60 7.42
C ARG A 49 5.66 -13.44 6.32
N GLU A 50 4.59 -14.24 6.37
CA GLU A 50 3.50 -14.12 5.40
C GLU A 50 2.81 -12.76 5.53
N GLY A 51 2.48 -12.36 6.76
CA GLY A 51 1.87 -11.06 7.05
C GLY A 51 2.73 -9.89 6.56
N GLN A 52 4.04 -9.92 6.79
CA GLN A 52 4.97 -8.89 6.31
C GLN A 52 4.92 -8.79 4.79
N ARG A 53 5.06 -9.90 4.07
CA ARG A 53 5.03 -9.91 2.59
C ARG A 53 3.70 -9.39 2.04
N ALA A 54 2.59 -9.80 2.65
CA ALA A 54 1.27 -9.31 2.28
C ALA A 54 1.15 -7.79 2.50
N ALA A 55 1.63 -7.29 3.64
CA ALA A 55 1.62 -5.86 3.95
C ALA A 55 2.50 -5.05 2.99
N GLU A 56 3.70 -5.51 2.68
CA GLU A 56 4.61 -4.87 1.73
C GLU A 56 4.02 -4.84 0.32
N ALA A 57 3.42 -5.94 -0.15
CA ALA A 57 2.77 -5.99 -1.45
C ALA A 57 1.59 -5.01 -1.54
N LYS A 58 0.76 -4.94 -0.49
CA LYS A 58 -0.35 -4.00 -0.41
C LYS A 58 0.12 -2.55 -0.32
N LEU A 59 1.17 -2.27 0.43
CA LEU A 59 1.77 -0.95 0.54
C LEU A 59 2.33 -0.47 -0.81
N ALA A 60 3.05 -1.34 -1.51
CA ALA A 60 3.56 -1.04 -2.85
C ALA A 60 2.43 -0.79 -3.86
N ALA A 61 1.38 -1.61 -3.82
CA ALA A 61 0.20 -1.43 -4.66
C ALA A 61 -0.54 -0.11 -4.36
N ALA A 62 -0.68 0.25 -3.07
CA ALA A 62 -1.30 1.50 -2.65
C ALA A 62 -0.48 2.73 -3.10
N ALA A 63 0.84 2.69 -2.93
CA ALA A 63 1.72 3.75 -3.40
C ALA A 63 1.70 3.91 -4.92
N ASN A 64 1.65 2.80 -5.67
CA ASN A 64 1.51 2.85 -7.12
C ASN A 64 0.16 3.41 -7.55
N ARG A 65 -0.92 3.04 -6.85
CA ARG A 65 -2.25 3.58 -7.10
C ARG A 65 -2.32 5.08 -6.83
N GLU A 66 -1.79 5.55 -5.71
CA GLU A 66 -1.75 6.98 -5.39
C GLU A 66 -1.00 7.79 -6.47
N LYS A 67 0.14 7.27 -6.94
CA LYS A 67 0.89 7.89 -8.05
C LYS A 67 0.09 7.89 -9.35
N ALA A 68 -0.60 6.79 -9.66
CA ALA A 68 -1.46 6.73 -10.84
C ALA A 68 -2.62 7.73 -10.74
N ASP A 69 -3.29 7.80 -9.59
CA ASP A 69 -4.38 8.73 -9.32
C ASP A 69 -3.91 10.18 -9.42
N GLN A 70 -2.72 10.50 -8.91
CA GLN A 70 -2.12 11.81 -9.06
C GLN A 70 -1.83 12.14 -10.54
N ALA A 71 -1.21 11.22 -11.27
CA ALA A 71 -0.93 11.41 -12.70
C ALA A 71 -2.21 11.60 -13.52
N VAL A 72 -3.27 10.83 -13.22
CA VAL A 72 -4.60 10.98 -13.82
C VAL A 72 -5.15 12.38 -13.54
N ARG A 73 -5.10 12.86 -12.30
CA ARG A 73 -5.57 14.20 -11.93
C ARG A 73 -4.80 15.28 -12.69
N ASP A 74 -3.48 15.17 -12.76
CA ASP A 74 -2.63 16.13 -13.46
C ASP A 74 -2.94 16.18 -14.96
N LEU A 75 -3.11 15.01 -15.60
CA LEU A 75 -3.50 14.91 -17.01
C LEU A 75 -4.88 15.51 -17.27
N VAL A 76 -5.86 15.26 -16.41
CA VAL A 76 -7.21 15.82 -16.54
C VAL A 76 -7.20 17.34 -16.38
N GLN A 77 -6.40 17.88 -15.45
CA GLN A 77 -6.26 19.33 -15.28
C GLN A 77 -5.56 19.97 -16.48
N ALA A 78 -4.50 19.35 -17.00
CA ALA A 78 -3.83 19.80 -18.22
C ALA A 78 -4.79 19.80 -19.42
N ALA A 79 -5.59 18.73 -19.57
CA ALA A 79 -6.58 18.63 -20.64
C ALA A 79 -7.63 19.73 -20.57
N LYS A 80 -8.11 20.07 -19.37
CA LYS A 80 -9.04 21.19 -19.17
C LYS A 80 -8.43 22.53 -19.59
N ALA A 81 -7.15 22.77 -19.27
CA ALA A 81 -6.45 23.97 -19.68
C ALA A 81 -6.27 24.04 -21.21
N ASP A 82 -5.92 22.92 -21.84
CA ASP A 82 -5.77 22.84 -23.29
C ASP A 82 -7.12 22.97 -24.02
N LEU A 83 -8.22 22.45 -23.47
CA LEU A 83 -9.57 22.70 -23.98
C LEU A 83 -9.93 24.19 -23.95
N ALA A 84 -9.65 24.88 -22.84
CA ALA A 84 -9.88 26.32 -22.73
C ALA A 84 -9.01 27.13 -23.71
N ALA A 85 -7.83 26.61 -24.05
CA ALA A 85 -6.94 27.18 -25.05
C ALA A 85 -7.22 26.70 -26.49
N THR A 86 -8.32 25.97 -26.75
CA THR A 86 -8.69 25.39 -28.06
C THR A 86 -7.67 24.38 -28.64
N ARG A 87 -6.79 23.84 -27.81
CA ARG A 87 -5.77 22.83 -28.16
C ARG A 87 -6.33 21.42 -28.06
N PHE A 88 -7.37 21.14 -28.86
CA PHE A 88 -8.14 19.90 -28.77
C PHE A 88 -7.31 18.62 -28.91
N ASN A 89 -6.32 18.61 -29.81
CA ASN A 89 -5.45 17.43 -30.00
C ASN A 89 -4.62 17.10 -28.74
N GLN A 90 -4.13 18.13 -28.03
CA GLN A 90 -3.36 17.92 -26.79
C GLN A 90 -4.26 17.42 -25.66
N ALA A 91 -5.45 18.01 -25.54
CA ALA A 91 -6.44 17.59 -24.55
C ALA A 91 -6.88 16.14 -24.76
N ILE A 92 -7.13 15.71 -26.00
CA ILE A 92 -7.47 14.31 -26.32
C ILE A 92 -6.33 13.38 -25.90
N ALA A 93 -5.09 13.69 -26.30
CA ALA A 93 -3.94 12.84 -25.96
C ALA A 93 -3.74 12.69 -24.44
N GLN A 94 -3.93 13.77 -23.66
CA GLN A 94 -3.82 13.75 -22.21
C GLN A 94 -4.96 12.93 -21.56
N LEU A 95 -6.20 13.07 -22.05
CA LEU A 95 -7.33 12.28 -21.57
C LEU A 95 -7.17 10.78 -21.89
N GLU A 96 -6.69 10.44 -23.08
CA GLU A 96 -6.40 9.05 -23.45
C GLU A 96 -5.32 8.43 -22.54
N GLN A 97 -4.30 9.21 -22.17
CA GLN A 97 -3.29 8.76 -21.21
C GLN A 97 -3.89 8.55 -19.81
N ALA A 98 -4.77 9.45 -19.36
CA ALA A 98 -5.45 9.31 -18.08
C ALA A 98 -6.32 8.04 -18.03
N LEU A 99 -7.10 7.76 -19.09
CA LEU A 99 -7.91 6.56 -19.23
C LEU A 99 -7.10 5.25 -19.21
N ARG A 100 -5.85 5.28 -19.71
CA ARG A 100 -4.97 4.10 -19.65
C ARG A 100 -4.43 3.83 -18.24
N LEU A 101 -4.28 4.86 -17.42
CA LEU A 101 -3.78 4.75 -16.04
C LEU A 101 -4.89 4.34 -15.06
N ALA A 102 -6.14 4.68 -15.35
CA ALA A 102 -7.32 4.29 -14.58
C ALA A 102 -8.44 3.75 -15.50
N PRO A 103 -8.29 2.54 -16.05
CA PRO A 103 -9.31 1.94 -16.90
C PRO A 103 -10.52 1.52 -16.04
N GLY A 104 -11.52 2.40 -15.92
CA GLY A 104 -12.75 2.12 -15.17
C GLY A 104 -13.34 3.30 -14.37
N ASP A 105 -12.63 4.42 -14.27
CA ASP A 105 -13.18 5.73 -13.87
C ASP A 105 -13.90 6.40 -15.06
#